data_AF-M2TGL7-F1
#
_entry.id   AF-M2TGL7-F1
#
_cell.length_a   1.000
_cell.length_b   1.000
_cell.length_c   1.000
_cell.angle_alpha   90.00
_cell.angle_beta   90.00
_cell.angle_gamma   90.00
#
_symmetry.space_group_name_H-M   'P 1'
#
loop_
_entity.id
_entity.type
_entity.pdbx_description
1 polymer ?
#
loop_
_entity_poly.entity_id
_entity_poly.type
_entity_poly.pdbx_seq_one_letter_code
_entity_poly.pdbx_strand_id
1 'polypeptide(L)' 'TLGGTTELSALVEGPYGNGFDLRDFGIVVLFASGIGIAGHLAYVQSLIYDYWKFKTKTRDLLLVWQVDNKY' A
#
# COMPACT_ATOMS: atom_id res chain seq x y z
N THR A 1 31.37 -10.93 -20.86
CA THR A 1 30.24 -10.59 -21.74
C THR A 1 29.56 -9.37 -21.13
N LEU A 2 29.56 -8.25 -21.85
CA LEU A 2 29.07 -6.94 -21.39
C LEU A 2 27.58 -7.05 -21.05
N GLY A 3 27.22 -6.89 -19.77
CA GLY A 3 25.82 -6.78 -19.35
C GLY A 3 25.30 -5.39 -19.73
N GLY A 4 24.73 -5.26 -20.93
CA GLY A 4 24.13 -4.01 -21.39
C GLY A 4 22.88 -3.68 -20.58
N THR A 5 22.83 -2.51 -19.96
CA THR A 5 21.64 -1.96 -19.31
C THR A 5 20.61 -1.62 -20.38
N THR A 6 19.51 -2.37 -20.42
CA THR A 6 18.37 -2.05 -21.28
C THR A 6 17.48 -1.02 -20.59
N GLU A 7 17.52 0.22 -21.08
CA GLU A 7 16.58 1.26 -20.65
C GLU A 7 15.24 1.06 -21.38
N LEU A 8 14.17 0.88 -20.62
CA LEU A 8 12.82 0.69 -21.13
C LEU A 8 11.97 1.89 -20.71
N SER A 9 11.28 2.50 -21.66
CA SER A 9 10.32 3.58 -21.39
C SER A 9 8.90 3.02 -21.24
N ALA A 10 8.16 3.53 -20.27
CA ALA A 10 6.75 3.20 -20.05
C ALA A 10 5.93 4.48 -19.86
N LEU A 11 4.70 4.47 -20.38
CA LEU A 11 3.70 5.50 -20.15
C LEU A 11 2.65 4.96 -19.17
N VAL A 12 2.30 5.77 -18.17
CA VAL A 12 1.32 5.41 -17.14
C VAL A 12 0.16 6.38 -17.22
N GLU A 13 -1.06 5.84 -17.32
CA GLU A 13 -2.31 6.59 -17.31
C GLU A 13 -3.13 6.22 -16.07
N GLY A 14 -3.80 7.21 -15.46
CA GLY A 14 -4.56 7.05 -14.21
C GLY A 14 -4.49 8.32 -13.36
N PRO A 15 -4.99 8.29 -12.12
CA PRO A 15 -5.51 7.13 -11.37
C PRO A 15 -6.98 6.78 -11.68
N TYR A 16 -7.31 5.49 -11.62
CA TYR A 16 -8.68 4.98 -11.82
C TYR A 16 -9.36 4.44 -10.56
N GLY A 17 -8.59 4.27 -9.47
CA GLY A 17 -9.10 3.75 -8.21
C GLY A 17 -9.78 4.83 -7.38
N ASN A 18 -10.87 4.48 -6.70
CA ASN A 18 -11.46 5.32 -5.66
C ASN A 18 -10.93 4.87 -4.30
N GLY A 19 -10.23 5.79 -3.62
CA GLY A 19 -9.63 5.54 -2.32
C GLY A 19 -10.59 5.78 -1.16
N PHE A 20 -10.36 5.11 -0.03
CA PHE A 20 -11.01 5.43 1.24
C PHE A 20 -10.14 6.37 2.08
N ASP A 21 -10.76 7.36 2.73
CA ASP A 21 -10.05 8.17 3.72
C ASP A 21 -10.04 7.45 5.07
N LEU A 22 -8.87 6.92 5.43
CA LEU A 22 -8.69 6.15 6.66
C LEU A 22 -8.22 7.02 7.85
N ARG A 23 -7.97 8.32 7.63
CA ARG A 23 -7.30 9.19 8.62
C ARG A 23 -8.16 9.53 9.83
N ASP A 24 -9.48 9.45 9.70
CA ASP A 24 -10.41 9.73 10.80
C ASP A 24 -10.62 8.53 11.73
N PHE A 25 -10.15 7.34 11.34
CA PHE A 25 -10.31 6.12 12.14
C PHE A 25 -9.13 5.98 13.11
N GLY A 26 -9.45 5.80 14.40
CA GLY A 26 -8.44 5.58 15.44
C GLY A 26 -7.72 4.24 15.32
N ILE A 27 -8.41 3.21 14.83
CA ILE A 27 -7.86 1.86 14.59
C ILE A 27 -8.22 1.45 13.17
N VAL A 28 -7.21 1.03 12.40
CA VAL A 28 -7.39 0.55 11.01
C VAL A 28 -6.94 -0.91 10.94
N VAL A 29 -7.84 -1.79 10.49
CA VAL A 29 -7.54 -3.21 10.25
C VAL A 29 -7.69 -3.51 8.77
N LEU A 30 -6.62 -4.01 8.16
CA LEU A 30 -6.53 -4.33 6.74
C LEU A 30 -6.41 -5.84 6.57
N PHE A 31 -7.29 -6.44 5.77
CA PHE A 31 -7.25 -7.85 5.42
C PHE A 31 -6.86 -8.02 3.96
N ALA A 32 -5.72 -8.67 3.72
CA ALA A 32 -5.23 -8.92 2.37
C ALA A 32 -4.97 -10.41 2.14
N SER A 33 -5.22 -10.88 0.92
CA SER A 33 -4.85 -12.22 0.45
C SER A 33 -4.06 -12.10 -0.86
N GLY A 34 -3.00 -12.89 -0.99
CA GLY A 34 -2.17 -12.93 -2.21
C GLY A 34 -1.68 -11.55 -2.66
N ILE A 35 -1.84 -11.24 -3.95
CA ILE A 35 -1.44 -9.96 -4.56
C ILE A 35 -2.33 -8.77 -4.16
N GLY A 36 -3.49 -9.02 -3.55
CA GLY A 36 -4.39 -7.98 -3.06
C GLY A 36 -3.77 -7.06 -1.99
N ILE A 37 -2.60 -7.44 -1.48
CA ILE A 37 -1.79 -6.59 -0.59
C ILE A 37 -1.30 -5.30 -1.25
N ALA A 38 -1.13 -5.27 -2.58
CA ALA A 38 -0.56 -4.12 -3.27
C ALA A 38 -1.39 -2.83 -3.05
N GLY A 39 -2.71 -2.92 -3.09
CA GLY A 39 -3.60 -1.80 -2.80
C GLY A 39 -3.53 -1.37 -1.33
N HIS A 40 -3.45 -2.33 -0.40
CA HIS A 40 -3.34 -2.07 1.03
C HIS A 40 -2.04 -1.35 1.40
N LEU A 41 -0.93 -1.69 0.72
CA LEU A 41 0.38 -1.09 0.99
C LEU A 41 0.39 0.42 0.72
N ALA A 42 -0.34 0.89 -0.30
CA ALA A 42 -0.47 2.31 -0.57
C ALA A 42 -1.14 3.07 0.60
N TYR A 43 -2.15 2.46 1.24
CA TYR A 43 -2.78 3.03 2.44
C TYR A 43 -1.87 2.97 3.67
N VAL A 44 -1.11 1.90 3.85
CA VAL A 44 -0.13 1.80 4.94
C VAL A 44 0.91 2.92 4.81
N GLN A 45 1.44 3.14 3.60
CA GLN A 45 2.40 4.20 3.32
C GLN A 45 1.82 5.60 3.59
N SER A 46 0.59 5.88 3.15
CA SER A 46 -0.05 7.17 3.39
C SER A 46 -0.34 7.42 4.87
N LEU A 47 -0.84 6.41 5.59
CA LEU A 47 -1.14 6.51 7.03
C LEU A 47 0.12 6.73 7.86
N ILE A 48 1.22 6.03 7.55
CA ILE A 48 2.51 6.27 8.19
C ILE A 48 2.95 7.71 7.92
N TYR A 49 2.95 8.14 6.66
CA TYR A 49 3.37 9.50 6.32
C TYR A 49 2.53 10.59 7.03
N ASP A 50 1.22 10.40 7.13
CA ASP A 50 0.32 11.32 7.81
C ASP A 50 0.48 11.29 9.33
N TYR A 51 0.84 10.13 9.91
CA TYR A 51 1.22 10.00 11.31
C TYR A 51 2.44 10.86 11.63
N TRP A 52 3.49 10.80 10.80
CA TRP A 52 4.68 11.65 10.94
C TRP A 52 4.37 13.15 10.86
N LYS A 53 3.29 13.52 10.17
CA LYS A 53 2.83 14.92 10.04
C LYS A 53 1.80 15.34 11.09
N PHE A 54 1.45 14.47 12.05
CA PHE A 54 0.37 14.70 13.01
C PHE A 54 -0.99 15.03 12.35
N LYS A 55 -1.22 14.50 11.15
CA LYS A 55 -2.41 14.77 10.33
C LYS A 55 -3.46 13.67 10.38
N THR A 56 -3.22 12.59 11.11
CA THR A 56 -4.14 11.46 11.23
C THR A 56 -4.56 11.25 12.69
N LYS A 57 -5.79 10.78 12.88
CA LYS A 57 -6.29 10.28 14.17
C LYS A 57 -5.98 8.79 14.35
N THR A 58 -5.48 8.12 13.31
CA THR A 58 -5.07 6.72 13.37
C THR A 58 -3.94 6.54 14.38
N ARG A 59 -4.19 5.67 15.36
CA ARG A 59 -3.25 5.32 16.43
C ARG A 59 -2.74 3.90 16.25
N ASP A 60 -3.61 2.98 15.82
CA ASP A 60 -3.28 1.58 15.63
C ASP A 60 -3.57 1.14 14.19
N LEU A 61 -2.62 0.41 13.62
CA LEU A 61 -2.70 -0.16 12.28
C LEU A 61 -2.35 -1.65 12.35
N LEU A 62 -3.31 -2.51 12.00
CA LEU A 62 -3.12 -3.95 11.91
C LEU A 62 -3.31 -4.41 10.47
N LEU A 63 -2.28 -5.02 9.89
CA LEU A 63 -2.36 -5.66 8.59
C LEU A 63 -2.32 -7.18 8.77
N VAL A 64 -3.41 -7.85 8.40
CA VAL A 64 -3.50 -9.30 8.34
C VAL A 64 -3.31 -9.73 6.89
N TRP A 65 -2.18 -10.36 6.61
CA TRP A 65 -1.85 -10.85 5.27
C TRP A 65 -1.88 -12.37 5.23
N GLN A 66 -2.83 -12.91 4.48
CA GLN A 66 -2.93 -14.34 4.18
C GLN A 66 -2.11 -14.64 2.92
N VAL A 67 -1.07 -15.44 3.10
CA VAL A 67 -0.20 -15.93 2.02
C VAL A 67 -0.46 -17.41 1.85
N ASP A 68 -0.77 -17.83 0.63
CA ASP A 68 -0.83 -19.26 0.31
C ASP A 68 0.58 -19.84 0.35
N ASN A 69 0.76 -20.80 1.23
CA ASN A 69 2.00 -21.55 1.32
C ASN A 69 1.98 -22.63 0.23
N LYS A 70 2.65 -22.37 -0.89
CA LYS A 70 2.81 -23.34 -1.99
C LYS A 70 3.90 -24.35 -1.63
N TYR A 71 3.58 -25.31 -0.76
CA TYR A 71 4.29 -26.59 -0.70
C TYR A 71 3.41 -27.67 -1.34
#